data_AF-A0A5S3VX38-F1
#
_entry.id   AF-A0A5S3VX38-F1
#
_cell.length_a   1.000
_cell.length_b   1.000
_cell.length_c   1.000
_cell.angle_alpha   90.00
_cell.angle_beta   90.00
_cell.angle_gamma   90.00
#
_symmetry.space_group_name_H-M   'P 1'
#
loop_
_entity.id
_entity.type
_entity.pdbx_description
1 polymer ?
#
loop_
_entity_poly.entity_id
_entity_poly.type
_entity_poly.pdbx_seq_one_letter_code
_entity_poly.pdbx_strand_id
1 'polypeptide(L)'
;MNELLLKYTDKIEMPSLDEAYLDVSDSTMFEGSAAKLAQAITLDIKENIGLSVSSGVAPLKFLSKIASDVYKPGGLCVVPPNEIGVFISRLTLDKIPGVGPSTLAKLKAVGLFTGTDIQSAPLQQLKALFGRNGELLWWRCQGVDRAHVVVQKEKQSVGIERTLPKNFYM
;
A
#
# COMPACT_ATOMS: atom_id res chain seq x y z
N MET A 1 -12.09 15.35 1.61
CA MET A 1 -11.42 14.18 2.22
C MET A 1 -10.26 14.62 3.11
N ASN A 2 -9.20 15.25 2.58
CA ASN A 2 -8.04 15.69 3.37
C ASN A 2 -8.40 16.51 4.63
N GLU A 3 -9.25 17.53 4.50
CA GLU A 3 -9.69 18.38 5.61
C GLU A 3 -10.38 17.59 6.74
N LEU A 4 -11.12 16.53 6.39
CA LEU A 4 -11.75 15.64 7.37
C LEU A 4 -10.70 14.78 8.06
N LEU A 5 -9.73 14.24 7.30
CA LEU A 5 -8.67 13.40 7.84
C LEU A 5 -7.74 14.16 8.80
N LEU A 6 -7.54 15.47 8.59
CA LEU A 6 -6.75 16.34 9.48
C LEU A 6 -7.30 16.43 10.91
N LYS A 7 -8.56 16.04 11.15
CA LYS A 7 -9.11 15.92 12.51
C LYS A 7 -8.46 14.78 13.31
N TYR A 8 -7.86 13.79 12.62
CA TYR A 8 -7.37 12.55 13.23
C TYR A 8 -5.84 12.50 13.35
N THR A 9 -5.11 13.12 12.42
CA THR A 9 -3.65 13.25 12.46
C THR A 9 -3.21 14.31 11.45
N ASP A 10 -2.10 15.00 11.73
CA ASP A 10 -1.41 15.86 10.76
C ASP A 10 -0.44 15.07 9.86
N LYS A 11 -0.13 13.81 10.22
CA LYS A 11 0.75 12.93 9.46
C LYS A 11 -0.01 12.19 8.35
N ILE A 12 -0.36 12.93 7.29
CA ILE A 12 -1.14 12.42 6.15
C ILE A 12 -0.33 12.46 4.86
N GLU A 13 -0.28 11.36 4.13
CA GLU A 13 0.23 11.31 2.74
C GLU A 13 -0.91 10.95 1.78
N MET A 14 -1.15 11.79 0.77
CA MET A 14 -2.16 11.55 -0.27
C MET A 14 -1.49 11.17 -1.60
N PRO A 15 -1.31 9.87 -1.91
CA PRO A 15 -0.74 9.42 -3.18
C PRO A 15 -1.68 9.67 -4.39
N SER A 16 -3.00 9.72 -4.16
CA SER A 16 -4.02 10.01 -5.18
C SER A 16 -5.21 10.74 -4.55
N LEU A 17 -6.25 11.04 -5.34
CA LEU A 17 -7.47 11.69 -4.83
C LEU A 17 -8.32 10.78 -3.94
N ASP A 18 -8.22 9.47 -4.13
CA ASP A 18 -9.03 8.43 -3.50
C ASP A 18 -8.26 7.58 -2.49
N GLU A 19 -6.96 7.81 -2.32
CA GLU A 19 -6.11 7.10 -1.36
C GLU A 19 -5.42 8.08 -0.42
N ALA A 20 -5.32 7.69 0.87
CA ALA A 20 -4.55 8.41 1.88
C ALA A 20 -3.90 7.42 2.84
N TYR A 21 -2.66 7.70 3.25
CA TYR A 21 -2.00 7.04 4.37
C TYR A 21 -1.97 7.98 5.56
N LEU A 22 -2.30 7.44 6.73
CA LEU A 22 -2.28 8.16 7.99
C LEU A 22 -1.28 7.46 8.92
N ASP A 23 -0.34 8.21 9.48
CA ASP A 23 0.45 7.75 10.62
C ASP A 23 -0.26 8.18 11.90
N VAL A 24 -0.63 7.17 12.69
CA VAL A 24 -1.41 7.32 13.93
C VAL A 24 -0.66 6.71 15.12
N SER A 25 0.65 6.47 14.98
CA SER A 25 1.48 5.80 15.98
C SER A 25 1.48 6.50 17.34
N ASP A 26 1.35 7.83 17.34
CA ASP A 26 1.34 8.67 18.54
C ASP A 26 -0.07 9.10 18.98
N SER A 27 -1.12 8.60 18.31
CA SER A 27 -2.49 9.01 18.59
C SER A 27 -3.00 8.39 19.89
N THR A 28 -3.60 9.20 20.76
CA THR A 28 -4.26 8.74 22.00
C THR A 28 -5.77 8.53 21.81
N MET A 29 -6.32 8.89 20.64
CA MET A 29 -7.73 8.70 20.34
C MET A 29 -8.12 7.23 20.35
N PHE A 30 -9.34 6.95 20.82
CA PHE A 30 -9.85 5.57 20.96
C PHE A 30 -8.89 4.66 21.74
N GLU A 31 -8.27 5.18 22.80
CA GLU A 31 -7.30 4.47 23.64
C GLU A 31 -6.05 4.02 22.85
N GLY A 32 -5.70 4.74 21.79
CA GLY A 32 -4.60 4.38 20.88
C GLY A 32 -4.92 3.22 19.92
N SER A 33 -6.19 2.79 19.85
CA SER A 33 -6.59 1.72 18.95
C SER A 33 -6.72 2.22 17.51
N ALA A 34 -5.71 1.93 16.68
CA ALA A 34 -5.75 2.23 15.25
C ALA A 34 -6.93 1.56 14.52
N ALA A 35 -7.39 0.40 14.99
CA ALA A 35 -8.57 -0.28 14.44
C ALA A 35 -9.87 0.51 14.71
N LYS A 36 -10.11 0.94 15.96
CA LYS A 36 -11.27 1.78 16.31
C LYS A 36 -11.22 3.12 15.57
N LEU A 37 -10.03 3.73 15.51
CA LEU A 37 -9.79 4.97 14.77
C LEU A 37 -10.15 4.82 13.28
N ALA A 38 -9.70 3.74 12.62
CA ALA A 38 -10.02 3.49 11.21
C ALA A 38 -11.53 3.28 10.97
N GLN A 39 -12.25 2.63 11.90
CA GLN A 39 -13.70 2.51 11.84
C GLN A 39 -14.38 3.88 11.95
N ALA A 40 -13.95 4.70 12.90
CA ALA A 40 -14.48 6.05 13.09
C ALA A 40 -14.25 6.93 11.85
N ILE A 41 -13.05 6.91 11.28
CA ILE A 41 -12.73 7.65 10.04
C ILE A 41 -13.61 7.18 8.88
N THR A 42 -13.80 5.87 8.72
CA THR A 42 -14.62 5.30 7.64
C THR A 42 -16.08 5.76 7.77
N LEU A 43 -16.61 5.76 9.00
CA LEU A 43 -17.97 6.24 9.28
C LEU A 43 -18.09 7.76 9.04
N ASP A 44 -17.14 8.55 9.54
CA ASP A 44 -17.11 10.01 9.38
C ASP A 44 -17.06 10.42 7.89
N ILE A 45 -16.25 9.73 7.08
CA ILE A 45 -16.23 9.90 5.62
C ILE A 45 -17.60 9.56 5.01
N LYS A 46 -18.23 8.48 5.45
CA LYS A 46 -19.54 8.08 4.93
C LYS A 46 -20.63 9.10 5.28
N GLU A 47 -20.63 9.62 6.50
CA GLU A 47 -21.63 10.56 7.01
C GLU A 47 -21.45 11.97 6.43
N ASN A 48 -20.21 12.46 6.32
CA ASN A 48 -19.94 13.85 5.94
C ASN A 48 -19.65 14.04 4.45
N ILE A 49 -19.15 12.99 3.76
CA ILE A 49 -18.79 13.05 2.33
C ILE A 49 -19.74 12.17 1.48
N GLY A 50 -20.45 11.22 2.10
CA GLY A 50 -21.37 10.31 1.40
C GLY A 50 -20.69 9.12 0.72
N LEU A 51 -19.36 9.04 0.75
CA LEU A 51 -18.57 8.02 0.08
C LEU A 51 -18.32 6.79 0.97
N SER A 52 -18.38 5.59 0.39
CA SER A 52 -17.93 4.37 1.07
C SER A 52 -16.44 4.17 0.79
N VAL A 53 -15.65 3.97 1.83
CA VAL A 53 -14.20 3.70 1.73
C VAL A 53 -13.88 2.36 2.38
N SER A 54 -12.81 1.72 1.90
CA SER A 54 -12.24 0.55 2.55
C SER A 54 -10.93 0.95 3.21
N SER A 55 -10.65 0.36 4.36
CA SER A 55 -9.57 0.80 5.24
C SER A 55 -8.68 -0.38 5.60
N GLY A 56 -7.37 -0.13 5.65
CA GLY A 56 -6.36 -1.12 6.04
C GLY A 56 -5.50 -0.58 7.17
N VAL A 57 -5.32 -1.37 8.22
CA VAL A 57 -4.49 -1.01 9.38
C VAL A 57 -3.36 -2.03 9.49
N ALA A 58 -2.11 -1.57 9.40
CA ALA A 58 -0.93 -2.42 9.57
C ALA A 58 0.27 -1.59 10.04
N PRO A 59 1.26 -2.20 10.72
CA PRO A 59 2.49 -1.50 11.13
C PRO A 59 3.36 -0.99 9.99
N LEU A 60 3.21 -1.55 8.79
CA LEU A 60 3.99 -1.18 7.61
C LEU A 60 3.07 -0.56 6.56
N LYS A 61 3.50 0.55 5.97
CA LYS A 61 2.72 1.32 4.98
C LYS A 61 2.29 0.47 3.78
N PHE A 62 3.17 -0.36 3.23
CA PHE A 62 2.79 -1.19 2.08
C PHE A 62 1.75 -2.25 2.47
N LEU A 63 1.82 -2.79 3.70
CA LEU A 63 0.83 -3.75 4.20
C LEU A 63 -0.52 -3.08 4.46
N SER A 64 -0.54 -1.83 4.94
CA SER A 64 -1.81 -1.13 5.14
C SER A 64 -2.53 -0.90 3.80
N LYS A 65 -1.79 -0.62 2.72
CA LYS A 65 -2.36 -0.60 1.37
C LYS A 65 -2.98 -1.94 0.98
N ILE A 66 -2.23 -3.03 1.13
CA ILE A 66 -2.71 -4.37 0.77
C ILE A 66 -3.95 -4.73 1.60
N ALA A 67 -3.90 -4.50 2.91
CA ALA A 67 -5.01 -4.73 3.83
C ALA A 67 -6.28 -3.98 3.39
N SER A 68 -6.15 -2.72 2.95
CA SER A 68 -7.29 -1.92 2.49
C SER A 68 -8.01 -2.50 1.27
N ASP A 69 -7.35 -3.36 0.49
CA ASP A 69 -7.92 -4.04 -0.68
C ASP A 69 -8.61 -5.38 -0.34
N VAL A 70 -8.33 -5.98 0.82
CA VAL A 70 -8.76 -7.36 1.15
C VAL A 70 -10.28 -7.49 1.23
N TYR A 71 -10.95 -6.53 1.86
CA TYR A 71 -12.39 -6.56 2.11
C TYR A 71 -13.15 -5.46 1.36
N LYS A 72 -12.67 -5.10 0.15
CA LYS A 72 -13.42 -4.18 -0.72
C LYS A 72 -14.73 -4.81 -1.22
N PRO A 73 -15.82 -4.03 -1.37
CA PRO A 73 -15.96 -2.63 -0.99
C PRO A 73 -16.44 -2.43 0.47
N GLY A 74 -15.98 -1.35 1.10
CA GLY A 74 -16.48 -0.86 2.41
C GLY A 74 -15.94 -1.58 3.65
N GLY A 75 -14.99 -2.51 3.50
CA GLY A 75 -14.46 -3.29 4.62
C GLY A 75 -13.25 -2.67 5.32
N LEU A 76 -12.97 -3.18 6.52
CA LEU A 76 -11.77 -2.89 7.31
C LEU A 76 -10.96 -4.16 7.49
N CYS A 77 -9.68 -4.13 7.13
CA CYS A 77 -8.73 -5.19 7.42
C CYS A 77 -7.65 -4.69 8.39
N VAL A 78 -7.36 -5.48 9.42
CA VAL A 78 -6.31 -5.17 10.40
C VAL A 78 -5.29 -6.29 10.37
N VAL A 79 -4.01 -5.94 10.19
CA VAL A 79 -2.87 -6.87 10.22
C VAL A 79 -2.02 -6.51 11.43
N PRO A 80 -2.17 -7.22 12.57
CA PRO A 80 -1.39 -6.93 13.77
C PRO A 80 0.08 -7.36 13.61
N PRO A 81 1.01 -6.81 14.42
CA PRO A 81 2.45 -7.09 14.29
C PRO A 81 2.83 -8.58 14.29
N ASN A 82 2.15 -9.38 15.12
CA ASN A 82 2.38 -10.82 15.25
C ASN A 82 1.85 -11.64 14.05
N GLU A 83 1.05 -11.05 13.16
CA GLU A 83 0.49 -11.72 11.98
C GLU A 83 1.17 -11.31 10.68
N ILE A 84 2.07 -10.31 10.70
CA ILE A 84 2.75 -9.79 9.50
C ILE A 84 3.36 -10.91 8.65
N GLY A 85 4.14 -11.80 9.27
CA GLY A 85 4.81 -12.87 8.54
C GLY A 85 3.84 -13.85 7.86
N VAL A 86 2.78 -14.23 8.56
CA VAL A 86 1.74 -15.15 8.06
C VAL A 86 0.89 -14.48 6.98
N PHE A 87 0.57 -13.20 7.15
CA PHE A 87 -0.17 -12.43 6.16
C PHE A 87 0.63 -12.36 4.86
N ILE A 88 1.90 -11.99 4.93
CA ILE A 88 2.79 -11.87 3.77
C ILE A 88 2.99 -13.21 3.06
N SER A 89 3.22 -14.30 3.80
CA SER A 89 3.55 -15.60 3.21
C SER A 89 2.45 -16.12 2.28
N ARG A 90 1.19 -15.74 2.56
CA ARG A 90 -0.01 -16.11 1.79
C ARG A 90 -0.32 -15.18 0.62
N LEU A 91 0.36 -14.05 0.51
CA LEU A 91 0.10 -13.10 -0.59
C LEU A 91 0.60 -13.66 -1.92
N THR A 92 -0.22 -13.52 -2.96
CA THR A 92 0.26 -13.60 -4.33
C THR A 92 1.06 -12.34 -4.66
N LEU A 93 2.12 -12.49 -5.47
CA LEU A 93 3.09 -11.42 -5.68
C LEU A 93 2.51 -10.17 -6.36
N ASP A 94 1.42 -10.31 -7.13
CA ASP A 94 0.71 -9.19 -7.77
C ASP A 94 0.04 -8.23 -6.76
N LYS A 95 -0.18 -8.68 -5.53
CA LYS A 95 -0.72 -7.83 -4.46
C LYS A 95 0.32 -6.91 -3.84
N ILE A 96 1.62 -7.22 -4.00
CA ILE A 96 2.68 -6.44 -3.37
C ILE A 96 2.93 -5.17 -4.20
N PRO A 97 2.78 -3.96 -3.63
CA PRO A 97 3.03 -2.72 -4.35
C PRO A 97 4.44 -2.70 -4.96
N GLY A 98 4.54 -2.30 -6.22
CA GLY A 98 5.79 -2.33 -7.00
C GLY A 98 5.98 -3.59 -7.85
N VAL A 99 5.14 -4.63 -7.68
CA VAL A 99 5.09 -5.78 -8.57
C VAL A 99 4.03 -5.56 -9.65
N GLY A 100 4.42 -4.90 -10.74
CA GLY A 100 3.57 -4.73 -11.92
C GLY A 100 3.47 -5.99 -12.79
N PRO A 101 2.60 -6.00 -13.82
CA PRO A 101 2.36 -7.17 -14.67
C PRO A 101 3.62 -7.76 -15.32
N SER A 102 4.55 -6.91 -15.75
CA SER A 102 5.81 -7.34 -16.37
C SER A 102 6.76 -8.01 -15.37
N THR A 103 6.90 -7.44 -14.16
CA THR A 103 7.68 -8.03 -13.08
C THR A 103 7.08 -9.35 -12.61
N LEU A 104 5.76 -9.40 -12.47
CA LEU A 104 5.02 -10.62 -12.11
C LEU A 104 5.26 -11.74 -13.11
N ALA A 105 5.19 -11.46 -14.41
CA ALA A 105 5.45 -12.46 -15.45
C ALA A 105 6.87 -13.05 -15.34
N LYS A 106 7.88 -12.19 -15.08
CA LYS A 106 9.26 -12.63 -14.87
C LYS A 106 9.44 -13.46 -13.59
N LEU A 107 8.79 -13.09 -12.50
CA LEU A 107 8.80 -13.85 -11.24
C LEU A 107 8.21 -15.25 -11.44
N LYS A 108 7.06 -15.33 -12.10
CA LYS A 108 6.41 -16.61 -12.44
C LYS A 108 7.28 -17.48 -13.34
N ALA A 109 7.98 -16.88 -14.31
CA ALA A 109 8.88 -17.61 -15.20
C ALA A 109 10.06 -18.27 -14.48
N VAL A 110 10.45 -17.77 -13.31
CA VAL A 110 11.50 -18.38 -12.45
C VAL A 110 10.92 -19.17 -11.26
N GLY A 111 9.62 -19.48 -11.29
CA GLY A 111 8.97 -20.33 -10.29
C GLY A 111 8.56 -19.63 -8.99
N LEU A 112 8.47 -18.29 -8.96
CA LEU A 112 8.09 -17.52 -7.78
C LEU A 112 6.65 -16.99 -7.94
N PHE A 113 5.77 -17.36 -7.01
CA PHE A 113 4.32 -17.08 -7.11
C PHE A 113 3.75 -16.36 -5.88
N THR A 114 4.32 -16.61 -4.71
CA THR A 114 3.80 -16.18 -3.41
C THR A 114 4.88 -15.52 -2.56
N GLY A 115 4.45 -14.84 -1.49
CA GLY A 115 5.37 -14.30 -0.48
C GLY A 115 6.25 -15.38 0.15
N THR A 116 5.75 -16.61 0.32
CA THR A 116 6.53 -17.75 0.84
C THR A 116 7.70 -18.10 -0.08
N ASP A 117 7.50 -18.04 -1.39
CA ASP A 117 8.55 -18.33 -2.37
C ASP A 117 9.68 -17.29 -2.29
N ILE A 118 9.31 -16.01 -2.13
CA ILE A 118 10.29 -14.92 -1.95
C ILE A 118 11.01 -15.04 -0.62
N GLN A 119 10.31 -15.40 0.46
CA GLN A 119 10.90 -15.60 1.78
C GLN A 119 11.99 -16.67 1.76
N SER A 120 11.80 -17.72 0.96
CA SER A 120 12.72 -18.85 0.81
C SER A 120 13.85 -18.58 -0.20
N ALA A 121 13.73 -17.56 -1.05
CA ALA A 121 14.72 -17.23 -2.06
C ALA A 121 15.93 -16.47 -1.47
N PRO A 122 17.17 -16.77 -1.91
CA PRO A 122 18.34 -15.98 -1.55
C PRO A 122 18.24 -14.53 -2.05
N LEU A 123 18.53 -13.57 -1.18
CA LEU A 123 18.53 -12.15 -1.53
C LEU A 123 19.41 -11.84 -2.75
N GLN A 124 20.61 -12.45 -2.85
CA GLN A 124 21.53 -12.21 -3.96
C GLN A 124 20.91 -12.63 -5.31
N GLN A 125 20.11 -13.71 -5.33
CA GLN A 125 19.45 -14.18 -6.54
C GLN A 125 18.39 -13.19 -7.02
N LEU A 126 17.54 -12.70 -6.12
CA LEU A 126 16.52 -11.71 -6.47
C LEU A 126 17.14 -10.38 -6.90
N LYS A 127 18.23 -9.96 -6.24
CA LYS A 127 18.97 -8.77 -6.63
C LYS A 127 19.64 -8.91 -8.00
N ALA A 128 20.18 -10.09 -8.33
CA ALA A 128 20.76 -10.35 -9.65
C ALA A 128 19.70 -10.33 -10.77
N LEU A 129 18.52 -10.90 -10.51
CA LEU A 129 17.45 -10.99 -11.52
C LEU A 129 16.63 -9.71 -11.70
N PHE A 130 16.39 -8.97 -10.61
CA PHE A 130 15.44 -7.85 -10.58
C PHE A 130 16.04 -6.54 -10.05
N GLY A 131 17.35 -6.50 -9.81
CA GLY A 131 18.07 -5.32 -9.31
C GLY A 131 17.53 -4.83 -7.96
N ARG A 132 17.47 -3.51 -7.81
CA ARG A 132 16.95 -2.84 -6.60
C ARG A 132 15.50 -3.24 -6.27
N ASN A 133 14.68 -3.53 -7.28
CA ASN A 133 13.29 -3.94 -7.06
C ASN A 133 13.20 -5.36 -6.48
N GLY A 134 14.11 -6.25 -6.86
CA GLY A 134 14.22 -7.58 -6.26
C GLY A 134 14.62 -7.53 -4.79
N GLU A 135 15.60 -6.67 -4.47
CA GLU A 135 16.01 -6.42 -3.09
C GLU A 135 14.86 -5.83 -2.25
N LEU A 136 14.14 -4.83 -2.77
CA LEU A 136 12.99 -4.25 -2.08
C LEU A 136 11.87 -5.27 -1.88
N LEU A 137 11.55 -6.07 -2.90
CA LEU A 137 10.54 -7.13 -2.81
C LEU A 137 10.93 -8.15 -1.73
N TRP A 138 12.19 -8.55 -1.70
CA TRP A 138 12.70 -9.47 -0.69
C TRP A 138 12.50 -8.92 0.73
N TRP A 139 12.98 -7.69 1.00
CA TRP A 139 12.81 -7.07 2.33
C TRP A 139 11.34 -6.95 2.74
N ARG A 140 10.46 -6.56 1.83
CA ARG A 140 9.01 -6.52 2.09
C ARG A 140 8.45 -7.89 2.43
N CYS A 141 8.87 -8.94 1.72
CA CYS A 141 8.46 -10.30 2.01
C CYS A 141 9.02 -10.81 3.35
N GLN A 142 10.10 -10.23 3.86
CA GLN A 142 10.60 -10.47 5.23
C GLN A 142 9.88 -9.62 6.29
N GLY A 143 8.85 -8.84 5.92
CA GLY A 143 8.16 -7.94 6.85
C GLY A 143 8.98 -6.72 7.24
N VAL A 144 9.91 -6.29 6.38
CA VAL A 144 10.76 -5.12 6.61
C VAL A 144 10.49 -4.08 5.52
N ASP A 145 10.05 -2.90 5.92
CA ASP A 145 9.95 -1.73 5.04
C ASP A 145 10.40 -0.48 5.81
N ARG A 146 11.19 0.37 5.16
CA ARG A 146 11.65 1.67 5.71
C ARG A 146 10.78 2.83 5.22
N ALA A 147 9.76 2.56 4.42
CA ALA A 147 8.85 3.57 3.95
C ALA A 147 7.98 4.10 5.10
N HIS A 148 8.06 5.41 5.32
CA HIS A 148 7.20 6.14 6.26
C HIS A 148 6.14 6.94 5.50
N VAL A 149 5.16 7.47 6.24
CA VAL A 149 4.20 8.43 5.72
C VAL A 149 4.92 9.77 5.50
N VAL A 150 4.79 10.32 4.30
CA VAL A 150 5.45 11.56 3.86
C VAL A 150 4.41 12.66 3.75
N VAL A 151 4.41 13.58 4.73
CA VAL A 151 3.39 14.62 4.88
C VAL A 151 3.44 15.70 3.79
N GLN A 152 4.62 15.97 3.24
CA GLN A 152 4.81 16.99 2.21
C GLN A 152 5.57 16.41 1.03
N LYS A 153 4.93 16.44 -0.13
CA LYS A 153 5.57 16.15 -1.40
C LYS A 153 5.31 17.32 -2.33
N GLU A 154 6.35 18.08 -2.64
CA GLU A 154 6.26 19.06 -3.72
C GLU A 154 5.95 18.32 -5.02
N LYS A 155 4.96 18.80 -5.78
CA LYS A 155 4.70 18.27 -7.12
C LYS A 155 5.89 18.61 -8.00
N GLN A 156 6.64 17.58 -8.41
CA GLN A 156 7.89 17.75 -9.16
C GLN A 156 7.66 17.99 -10.66
N SER A 157 6.51 17.59 -11.20
CA SER A 157 6.21 17.77 -12.63
C SER A 157 4.69 17.83 -12.90
N VAL A 158 4.33 18.54 -13.97
CA VAL A 158 2.99 18.59 -14.55
C VAL A 158 3.12 18.27 -16.03
N GLY A 159 2.48 17.19 -16.49
CA GLY A 159 2.47 16.79 -17.90
C GLY A 159 1.05 16.87 -18.46
N ILE A 160 0.92 17.37 -19.69
CA ILE A 160 -0.34 17.34 -20.45
C ILE A 160 -0.07 16.48 -21.69
N GLU A 161 -0.73 15.33 -21.76
CA GLU A 161 -0.68 14.44 -22.92
C GLU A 161 -2.04 14.36 -23.60
N ARG A 162 -2.04 14.25 -24.93
CA ARG A 162 -3.25 14.06 -25.72
C ARG A 162 -3.01 12.99 -26.78
N THR A 163 -3.65 11.85 -26.62
CA THR A 163 -3.71 10.83 -27.67
C THR A 163 -4.66 11.32 -28.77
N LEU A 164 -4.16 11.41 -30.00
CA LEU A 164 -4.95 11.83 -31.16
C LEU A 164 -5.75 10.64 -31.71
N PRO A 165 -6.93 10.87 -32.33
CA PRO A 165 -7.78 9.79 -32.87
C PRO A 165 -7.17 9.08 -34.09
N LYS A 166 -6.12 9.65 -34.68
CA LYS A 166 -5.33 9.04 -35.74
C LYS A 166 -3.88 9.46 -35.62
N ASN A 167 -2.98 8.60 -36.06
CA ASN A 167 -1.57 8.92 -36.21
C ASN A 167 -1.39 9.82 -37.45
N PHE A 168 -0.60 10.88 -37.31
CA PHE A 168 -0.19 11.70 -38.44
C PHE A 168 1.24 11.31 -38.78
N TYR A 169 1.41 10.52 -39.85
CA TYR A 169 2.70 10.29 -40.48
C TYR A 169 2.75 11.17 -41.73
N MET A 170 3.83 11.95 -41.90
CA MET A 170 4.16 12.65 -43.15
C MET A 170 4.97 11.72 -44.06
#